data_AF-A0AB35ZAZ5-F1
#
_entry.id   AF-A0AB35ZAZ5-F1
#
_cell.length_a   1.000
_cell.length_b   1.000
_cell.length_c   1.000
_cell.angle_alpha   90.00
_cell.angle_beta   90.00
_cell.angle_gamma   90.00
#
_symmetry.space_group_name_H-M   'P 1'
#
loop_
_entity.id
_entity.type
_entity.pdbx_description
1 polymer ?
#
loop_
_entity_poly.entity_id
_entity_poly.type
_entity_poly.pdbx_seq_one_letter_code
_entity_poly.pdbx_strand_id
1 'polypeptide(L)'
;MEKYIFLDFDGVINTQNDKFDKNAMANLRRLLEKTDAKVVISSTWRLQGMEYIQQLWQEHHMQGEVIGLTPSCNSTNFSNVDGQEEWQGLHGCKGLEIAEWLRLNAKEPYHYVILDDEEDILFNQREHLVKVDGSKGLDKADVRAAIQILNTKEISQMKRWFYGALKFIALYILMVMVFMAYFYWYPEKEINNMNRRALMYQECLRNHFHWQK
;
A
#
# COMPACT_ATOMS: atom_id res chain seq x y z
N MET A 1 8.88 -12.44 17.51
CA MET A 1 8.25 -11.47 16.59
C MET A 1 7.68 -12.30 15.45
N GLU A 2 6.37 -12.24 15.28
CA GLU A 2 5.66 -13.03 14.27
C GLU A 2 5.90 -12.45 12.87
N LYS A 3 5.78 -13.29 11.84
CA LYS A 3 5.93 -12.89 10.45
C LYS A 3 4.80 -13.47 9.63
N TYR A 4 4.14 -12.62 8.87
CA TYR A 4 2.99 -13.00 8.05
C TYR A 4 3.25 -12.74 6.58
N ILE A 5 2.88 -13.68 5.72
CA ILE A 5 2.82 -13.50 4.27
C ILE A 5 1.35 -13.51 3.88
N PHE A 6 0.85 -12.39 3.36
CA PHE A 6 -0.43 -12.33 2.67
C PHE A 6 -0.20 -12.73 1.22
N LEU A 7 -0.76 -13.86 0.82
CA LEU A 7 -0.46 -14.51 -0.45
C LEU A 7 -1.69 -14.44 -1.37
N ASP A 8 -1.53 -13.81 -2.53
CA ASP A 8 -2.40 -14.08 -3.67
C ASP A 8 -1.95 -15.35 -4.43
N PHE A 9 -2.86 -15.93 -5.22
CA PHE A 9 -2.62 -17.13 -6.00
C PHE A 9 -2.40 -16.78 -7.46
N ASP A 10 -3.41 -16.21 -8.11
CA ASP A 10 -3.36 -15.83 -9.51
C ASP A 10 -2.41 -14.64 -9.69
N GLY A 11 -1.53 -14.71 -10.69
CA GLY A 11 -0.44 -13.74 -10.88
C GLY A 11 0.78 -13.94 -9.98
N VAL A 12 0.66 -14.68 -8.87
CA VAL A 12 1.77 -14.90 -7.92
C VAL A 12 2.34 -16.32 -7.99
N ILE A 13 1.53 -17.33 -7.68
CA ILE A 13 1.94 -18.75 -7.79
C ILE A 13 1.25 -19.48 -8.94
N ASN A 14 0.14 -18.95 -9.45
CA ASN A 14 -0.43 -19.34 -10.74
C ASN A 14 -0.03 -18.26 -11.76
N THR A 15 0.44 -18.70 -12.91
CA THR A 15 0.68 -17.82 -14.06
C THR A 15 -0.40 -18.06 -15.11
N GLN A 16 -0.39 -17.27 -16.20
CA GLN A 16 -1.32 -17.48 -17.31
C GLN A 16 -1.23 -18.89 -17.92
N ASN A 17 -0.04 -19.50 -17.88
CA ASN A 17 0.20 -20.80 -18.51
C ASN A 17 0.04 -21.98 -17.55
N ASP A 18 0.33 -21.78 -16.27
CA ASP A 18 0.45 -22.87 -15.31
C ASP A 18 -0.17 -22.49 -13.97
N LYS A 19 -1.05 -23.37 -13.46
CA LYS A 19 -1.43 -23.36 -12.05
C LYS A 19 -0.31 -23.97 -11.22
N PHE A 20 0.00 -23.36 -10.08
CA PHE A 20 1.11 -23.75 -9.21
C PHE A 20 2.41 -23.87 -10.00
N ASP A 21 2.78 -22.79 -10.70
CA ASP A 21 3.99 -22.71 -11.50
C ASP A 21 5.18 -23.20 -10.67
N LYS A 22 5.98 -24.09 -11.27
CA LYS A 22 7.05 -24.79 -10.56
C LYS A 22 8.10 -23.84 -10.02
N ASN A 23 8.41 -22.76 -10.75
CA ASN A 23 9.41 -21.80 -10.32
C ASN A 23 8.87 -20.90 -9.22
N ALA A 24 7.63 -20.39 -9.37
CA ALA A 24 6.97 -19.57 -8.36
C ALA A 24 6.79 -20.34 -7.05
N MET A 25 6.36 -21.60 -7.13
CA MET A 25 6.23 -22.49 -5.97
C MET A 25 7.59 -22.77 -5.30
N ALA A 26 8.64 -23.01 -6.08
CA ALA A 26 9.99 -23.18 -5.53
C ALA A 26 10.50 -21.90 -4.84
N ASN A 27 10.20 -20.73 -5.40
CA ASN A 27 10.54 -19.44 -4.83
C ASN A 27 9.76 -19.17 -3.53
N LEU A 28 8.46 -19.50 -3.49
CA LEU A 28 7.65 -19.39 -2.28
C LEU A 28 8.17 -20.32 -1.17
N ARG A 29 8.51 -21.58 -1.48
CA ARG A 29 9.14 -22.49 -0.50
C ARG A 29 10.42 -21.90 0.07
N ARG A 30 11.30 -21.38 -0.79
CA ARG A 30 12.54 -20.72 -0.36
C ARG A 30 12.27 -19.51 0.54
N LEU A 31 11.22 -18.74 0.27
CA LEU A 31 10.81 -17.63 1.11
C LEU A 31 10.43 -18.13 2.52
N LEU A 32 9.52 -19.11 2.59
CA LEU A 32 9.04 -19.69 3.84
C LEU A 32 10.18 -20.30 4.67
N GLU A 33 11.07 -21.06 4.04
CA GLU A 33 12.28 -21.63 4.67
C GLU A 33 13.20 -20.56 5.28
N LYS A 34 13.32 -19.40 4.65
CA LYS A 34 14.23 -18.34 5.08
C LYS A 34 13.64 -17.41 6.13
N THR A 35 12.32 -17.33 6.23
CA THR A 35 11.67 -16.36 7.10
C THR A 35 10.93 -16.98 8.26
N ASP A 36 10.57 -18.26 8.18
CA ASP A 36 9.67 -18.94 9.13
C ASP A 36 8.34 -18.18 9.27
N ALA A 37 7.87 -17.64 8.14
CA ALA A 37 6.66 -16.82 8.10
C ALA A 37 5.43 -17.70 7.93
N LYS A 38 4.34 -17.30 8.60
CA LYS A 38 3.03 -17.94 8.51
C LYS A 38 2.27 -17.35 7.33
N VAL A 39 1.50 -18.17 6.64
CA VAL A 39 0.78 -17.76 5.43
C VAL A 39 -0.68 -17.44 5.74
N VAL A 40 -1.16 -16.33 5.20
CA VAL A 40 -2.56 -15.93 5.18
C VAL A 40 -2.97 -15.77 3.72
N ILE A 41 -4.08 -16.39 3.32
CA ILE A 41 -4.55 -16.29 1.92
C ILE A 41 -5.30 -14.97 1.74
N SER A 42 -4.79 -14.12 0.84
CA SER A 42 -5.41 -12.85 0.40
C SER A 42 -5.83 -12.93 -1.08
N SER A 43 -6.38 -14.08 -1.47
CA SER A 43 -6.81 -14.41 -2.81
C SER A 43 -8.30 -14.71 -2.86
N THR A 44 -8.93 -14.64 -4.03
CA THR A 44 -10.31 -15.15 -4.24
C THR A 44 -10.44 -16.64 -3.89
N TRP A 45 -9.33 -17.39 -3.96
CA TRP A 45 -9.26 -18.79 -3.56
C TRP A 45 -9.63 -19.03 -2.08
N ARG A 46 -9.59 -17.99 -1.23
CA ARG A 46 -10.10 -18.06 0.15
C ARG A 46 -11.56 -18.51 0.25
N LEU A 47 -12.36 -18.27 -0.80
CA LEU A 47 -13.77 -18.68 -0.86
C LEU A 47 -13.97 -20.19 -0.91
N GLN A 48 -12.93 -20.96 -1.25
CA GLN A 48 -12.97 -22.43 -1.20
C GLN A 48 -12.91 -22.97 0.24
N GLY A 49 -12.57 -22.12 1.22
CA GLY A 49 -12.50 -22.49 2.62
C GLY A 49 -11.15 -23.08 3.04
N MET A 50 -10.94 -23.13 4.35
CA MET A 50 -9.65 -23.47 4.95
C MET A 50 -9.22 -24.91 4.67
N GLU A 51 -10.16 -25.86 4.74
CA GLU A 51 -9.88 -27.29 4.52
C GLU A 51 -9.33 -27.54 3.12
N TYR A 52 -9.95 -26.92 2.10
CA TYR A 52 -9.48 -27.03 0.72
C TYR A 52 -8.07 -26.44 0.53
N ILE A 53 -7.83 -25.26 1.10
CA ILE A 53 -6.51 -24.62 1.04
C ILE A 53 -5.45 -25.48 1.73
N GLN A 54 -5.75 -26.07 2.88
CA GLN A 54 -4.83 -26.96 3.60
C GLN A 54 -4.54 -28.23 2.80
N GLN A 55 -5.55 -28.81 2.15
CA GLN A 55 -5.36 -29.96 1.26
C GLN A 55 -4.42 -29.60 0.09
N LEU A 56 -4.65 -28.47 -0.59
CA LEU A 56 -3.75 -27.99 -1.65
C LEU A 56 -2.32 -27.79 -1.14
N TRP A 57 -2.17 -27.26 0.07
CA TRP A 57 -0.85 -27.06 0.69
C TRP A 57 -0.10 -28.38 0.86
N GLN A 58 -0.81 -29.44 1.27
CA GLN A 58 -0.26 -30.79 1.43
C GLN A 58 0.06 -31.46 0.08
N GLU A 59 -0.85 -31.39 -0.88
CA GLU A 59 -0.69 -31.96 -2.23
C GLU A 59 0.52 -31.37 -2.94
N HIS A 60 0.75 -30.08 -2.77
CA HIS A 60 1.91 -29.38 -3.32
C HIS A 60 3.13 -29.42 -2.39
N HIS A 61 3.15 -30.22 -1.34
CA HIS A 61 4.27 -30.38 -0.39
C HIS A 61 4.85 -29.03 0.08
N MET A 62 3.99 -28.06 0.33
CA MET A 62 4.40 -26.74 0.76
C MET A 62 4.85 -26.78 2.23
N GLN A 63 5.98 -26.12 2.49
CA GLN A 63 6.48 -25.96 3.85
C GLN A 63 5.78 -24.78 4.54
N GLY A 64 5.85 -24.71 5.86
CA GLY A 64 5.13 -23.69 6.63
C GLY A 64 3.65 -23.98 6.77
N GLU A 65 2.95 -23.08 7.47
CA GLU A 65 1.56 -23.24 7.85
C GLU A 65 0.71 -22.11 7.25
N VAL A 66 -0.39 -22.49 6.59
CA VAL A 66 -1.48 -21.55 6.33
C VAL A 66 -2.28 -21.44 7.62
N ILE A 67 -2.34 -20.23 8.19
CA ILE A 67 -2.95 -19.98 9.50
C ILE A 67 -4.28 -19.24 9.40
N GLY A 68 -4.65 -18.78 8.21
CA GLY A 68 -5.86 -18.01 8.04
C GLY A 68 -6.16 -17.62 6.61
N LEU A 69 -7.37 -17.11 6.47
CA LEU A 69 -7.93 -16.53 5.26
C LEU A 69 -8.32 -15.10 5.60
N THR A 70 -8.06 -14.14 4.71
CA THR A 70 -8.58 -12.78 4.94
C THR A 70 -10.12 -12.79 4.92
N PRO A 71 -10.78 -11.88 5.67
CA PRO A 71 -12.22 -11.67 5.51
C PRO A 71 -12.53 -11.23 4.07
N SER A 72 -13.79 -11.36 3.65
CA SER A 72 -14.26 -10.84 2.36
C SER A 72 -15.09 -9.58 2.60
N CYS A 73 -14.69 -8.46 2.02
CA CYS A 73 -15.47 -7.21 2.05
C CYS A 73 -16.70 -7.25 1.13
N ASN A 74 -16.87 -8.32 0.33
CA ASN A 74 -17.94 -8.46 -0.67
C ASN A 74 -19.32 -8.80 -0.07
N SER A 75 -19.60 -8.47 1.19
CA SER A 75 -20.90 -8.78 1.80
C SER A 75 -21.99 -7.74 1.51
N THR A 76 -21.76 -6.77 0.63
CA THR A 76 -22.80 -5.83 0.18
C THR A 76 -23.07 -6.03 -1.31
N ASN A 77 -24.13 -6.77 -1.63
CA ASN A 77 -24.72 -6.77 -2.97
C ASN A 77 -25.23 -5.36 -3.27
N PHE A 78 -24.61 -4.68 -4.24
CA PHE A 78 -25.22 -3.50 -4.84
C PHE A 78 -26.10 -3.97 -6.00
N SER A 79 -27.42 -3.87 -5.84
CA SER A 79 -28.32 -3.98 -7.00
C SER A 79 -28.12 -2.73 -7.86
N ASN A 80 -27.74 -2.91 -9.12
CA ASN A 80 -27.81 -1.80 -10.08
C ASN A 80 -29.28 -1.34 -10.21
N VAL A 81 -29.52 -0.13 -10.70
CA VAL A 81 -30.87 0.47 -10.86
C VAL A 81 -31.82 -0.42 -11.68
N ASP A 82 -31.26 -1.30 -12.52
CA ASP A 82 -31.98 -2.25 -13.37
C ASP A 82 -32.31 -3.59 -12.68
N GLY A 83 -32.03 -3.74 -11.38
CA GLY A 83 -32.41 -4.91 -10.59
C GLY A 83 -31.60 -6.19 -10.87
N GLN A 84 -30.53 -6.10 -11.67
CA GLN A 84 -29.57 -7.20 -11.78
C GLN A 84 -28.63 -7.20 -10.57
N GLU A 85 -28.56 -8.35 -9.89
CA GLU A 85 -27.51 -8.64 -8.91
C GLU A 85 -26.20 -8.83 -9.68
N GLU A 86 -25.45 -7.76 -9.84
CA GLU A 86 -24.09 -7.85 -10.32
C GLU A 86 -23.20 -8.08 -9.09
N TRP A 87 -22.42 -9.17 -9.09
CA TRP A 87 -21.37 -9.37 -8.10
C TRP A 87 -20.28 -8.31 -8.34
N GLN A 88 -20.52 -7.10 -7.86
CA GLN A 88 -19.48 -6.11 -7.70
C GLN A 88 -18.73 -6.49 -6.43
N GLY A 89 -17.82 -7.47 -6.54
CA GLY A 89 -16.73 -7.53 -5.59
C GLY A 89 -16.15 -6.12 -5.55
N LEU A 90 -16.09 -5.49 -4.39
CA LEU A 90 -15.48 -4.16 -4.31
C LEU A 90 -14.00 -4.33 -4.64
N HIS A 91 -13.66 -4.21 -5.94
CA HIS A 91 -12.32 -3.93 -6.40
C HIS A 91 -11.90 -2.67 -5.63
N GLY A 92 -10.89 -2.75 -4.76
CA GLY A 92 -10.56 -1.66 -3.83
C GLY A 92 -10.42 -2.08 -2.36
N CYS A 93 -10.78 -3.31 -1.99
CA CYS A 93 -10.91 -3.70 -0.58
C CYS A 93 -9.81 -4.62 -0.05
N LYS A 94 -8.94 -5.19 -0.91
CA LYS A 94 -7.96 -6.20 -0.43
C LYS A 94 -7.07 -5.64 0.69
N GLY A 95 -6.62 -4.39 0.58
CA GLY A 95 -5.91 -3.71 1.65
C GLY A 95 -6.68 -3.62 2.98
N LEU A 96 -8.00 -3.41 2.94
CA LEU A 96 -8.86 -3.38 4.14
C LEU A 96 -9.03 -4.78 4.74
N GLU A 97 -9.18 -5.81 3.90
CA GLU A 97 -9.28 -7.20 4.34
C GLU A 97 -8.02 -7.65 5.09
N ILE A 98 -6.84 -7.30 4.56
CA ILE A 98 -5.55 -7.56 5.20
C ILE A 98 -5.45 -6.80 6.53
N ALA A 99 -5.83 -5.52 6.55
CA ALA A 99 -5.80 -4.70 7.76
C ALA A 99 -6.72 -5.27 8.86
N GLU A 100 -7.90 -5.75 8.50
CA GLU A 100 -8.85 -6.36 9.44
C GLU A 100 -8.34 -7.71 9.95
N TRP A 101 -7.74 -8.54 9.09
CA TRP A 101 -7.13 -9.79 9.53
C TRP A 101 -6.00 -9.51 10.54
N LEU A 102 -5.14 -8.54 10.26
CA LEU A 102 -4.07 -8.13 11.17
C LEU A 102 -4.63 -7.66 12.51
N ARG A 103 -5.65 -6.79 12.49
CA ARG A 103 -6.29 -6.24 13.70
C ARG A 103 -6.86 -7.33 14.61
N LEU A 104 -7.44 -8.38 14.01
CA LEU A 104 -8.11 -9.45 14.75
C LEU A 104 -7.17 -10.58 15.20
N ASN A 105 -6.10 -10.85 14.44
CA ASN A 105 -5.35 -12.11 14.59
C ASN A 105 -3.85 -11.92 14.85
N ALA A 106 -3.26 -10.78 14.45
CA ALA A 106 -1.81 -10.61 14.55
C ALA A 106 -1.37 -10.42 16.00
N LYS A 107 -0.25 -11.05 16.37
CA LYS A 107 0.34 -10.92 17.71
C LYS A 107 1.54 -9.97 17.65
N GLU A 108 1.39 -8.80 18.26
CA GLU A 108 2.45 -7.80 18.34
C GLU A 108 3.62 -8.29 19.23
N PRO A 109 4.89 -8.01 18.86
CA PRO A 109 5.31 -7.37 17.61
C PRO A 109 5.27 -8.36 16.42
N TYR A 110 4.89 -7.86 15.24
CA TYR A 110 4.94 -8.62 13.99
C TYR A 110 5.48 -7.81 12.81
N HIS A 111 5.96 -8.53 11.79
CA HIS A 111 6.15 -8.00 10.44
C HIS A 111 5.26 -8.75 9.46
N TYR A 112 4.97 -8.12 8.33
CA TYR A 112 4.25 -8.77 7.26
C TYR A 112 4.69 -8.26 5.89
N VAL A 113 4.41 -9.09 4.89
CA VAL A 113 4.58 -8.78 3.47
C VAL A 113 3.32 -9.21 2.72
N ILE A 114 2.98 -8.48 1.67
CA ILE A 114 1.90 -8.78 0.74
C ILE A 114 2.54 -9.18 -0.59
N LEU A 115 2.20 -10.36 -1.10
CA LEU A 115 2.62 -10.86 -2.41
C LEU A 115 1.40 -10.87 -3.32
N ASP A 116 1.41 -9.99 -4.31
CA ASP A 116 0.26 -9.70 -5.17
C ASP A 116 0.74 -9.14 -6.50
N ASP A 117 0.07 -9.42 -7.61
CA ASP A 117 0.37 -8.78 -8.89
C ASP A 117 -0.42 -7.48 -9.11
N GLU A 118 -1.50 -7.29 -8.35
CA GLU A 118 -2.28 -6.06 -8.32
C GLU A 118 -1.78 -5.10 -7.23
N GLU A 119 -2.17 -3.83 -7.35
CA GLU A 119 -1.83 -2.79 -6.37
C GLU A 119 -3.08 -2.30 -5.63
N ASP A 120 -4.01 -3.21 -5.37
CA ASP A 120 -5.23 -2.98 -4.58
C ASP A 120 -4.96 -3.03 -3.07
N ILE A 121 -4.17 -2.07 -2.57
CA ILE A 121 -3.76 -2.01 -1.16
C ILE A 121 -3.87 -0.60 -0.58
N LEU A 122 -3.87 -0.51 0.75
CA LEU A 122 -3.86 0.78 1.44
C LEU A 122 -2.52 1.50 1.26
N PHE A 123 -2.55 2.83 1.30
CA PHE A 123 -1.34 3.65 1.14
C PHE A 123 -0.25 3.30 2.17
N ASN A 124 -0.63 3.04 3.42
CA ASN A 124 0.27 2.64 4.51
C ASN A 124 0.77 1.19 4.40
N GLN A 125 0.23 0.39 3.48
CA GLN A 125 0.68 -0.98 3.21
C GLN A 125 1.70 -1.05 2.07
N ARG A 126 1.94 0.05 1.35
CA ARG A 126 2.83 0.07 0.16
C ARG A 126 4.26 -0.38 0.47
N GLU A 127 4.77 -0.08 1.66
CA GLU A 127 6.11 -0.54 2.08
C GLU A 127 6.17 -2.04 2.41
N HIS A 128 5.00 -2.68 2.50
CA HIS A 128 4.85 -4.11 2.74
C HIS A 128 4.48 -4.89 1.46
N LEU A 129 4.20 -4.22 0.34
CA LEU A 129 3.85 -4.87 -0.92
C LEU A 129 5.11 -5.23 -1.72
N VAL A 130 5.16 -6.48 -2.16
CA VAL A 130 6.01 -6.92 -3.26
C VAL A 130 5.09 -7.18 -4.45
N LYS A 131 5.08 -6.25 -5.39
CA LYS A 131 4.26 -6.32 -6.60
C LYS A 131 4.89 -7.29 -7.59
N VAL A 132 4.28 -8.45 -7.76
CA VAL A 132 4.74 -9.53 -8.63
C VAL A 132 4.35 -9.24 -10.08
N ASP A 133 5.20 -9.60 -11.03
CA ASP A 133 4.82 -9.59 -12.44
C ASP A 133 3.91 -10.79 -12.73
N GLY A 134 2.60 -10.55 -12.84
CA GLY A 134 1.57 -11.57 -13.04
C GLY A 134 1.80 -12.51 -14.23
N SER A 135 2.58 -12.08 -15.23
CA SER A 135 2.94 -12.92 -16.39
C SER A 135 4.05 -13.94 -16.09
N LYS A 136 4.86 -13.69 -15.06
CA LYS A 136 6.03 -14.51 -14.68
C LYS A 136 5.80 -15.28 -13.39
N GLY A 137 4.92 -14.80 -12.52
CA GLY A 137 4.79 -15.30 -11.16
C GLY A 137 5.97 -14.89 -10.28
N LEU A 138 5.93 -15.33 -9.02
CA LEU A 138 6.86 -14.96 -7.96
C LEU A 138 8.30 -15.33 -8.33
N ASP A 139 9.16 -14.33 -8.48
CA ASP A 139 10.54 -14.53 -8.92
C ASP A 139 11.57 -14.43 -7.78
N LYS A 140 12.86 -14.57 -8.11
CA LYS A 140 13.94 -14.52 -7.12
C LYS A 140 14.19 -13.11 -6.56
N ALA A 141 13.88 -12.06 -7.31
CA ALA A 141 13.98 -10.68 -6.87
C ALA A 141 12.85 -10.36 -5.87
N ASP A 142 11.63 -10.82 -6.16
CA ASP A 142 10.48 -10.68 -5.27
C ASP A 142 10.75 -11.35 -3.92
N VAL A 143 11.26 -12.58 -3.93
CA VAL A 143 11.66 -13.29 -2.71
C VAL A 143 12.71 -12.51 -1.90
N ARG A 144 13.69 -11.88 -2.56
CA ARG A 144 14.70 -11.06 -1.86
C ARG A 144 14.06 -9.84 -1.19
N ALA A 145 13.15 -9.15 -1.88
CA ALA A 145 12.42 -8.02 -1.33
C ALA A 145 11.55 -8.43 -0.14
N ALA A 146 10.81 -9.53 -0.26
CA ALA A 146 9.98 -10.07 0.82
C ALA A 146 10.80 -10.42 2.07
N ILE A 147 11.94 -11.10 1.90
CA ILE A 147 12.86 -11.41 3.01
C ILE A 147 13.35 -10.14 3.70
N GLN A 148 13.66 -9.09 2.92
CA GLN A 148 14.11 -7.82 3.48
C GLN A 148 13.01 -7.15 4.31
N ILE A 149 11.78 -7.08 3.80
CA ILE A 149 10.63 -6.52 4.53
C ILE A 149 10.43 -7.27 5.85
N LEU A 150 10.38 -8.61 5.80
CA LEU A 150 10.10 -9.44 6.98
C LEU A 150 11.22 -9.43 8.03
N ASN A 151 12.46 -9.17 7.64
CA ASN A 151 13.63 -9.16 8.53
C ASN A 151 14.15 -7.74 8.83
N THR A 152 13.45 -6.70 8.39
CA THR A 152 13.84 -5.31 8.69
C THR A 152 13.89 -5.13 10.21
N LYS A 153 14.97 -4.58 10.76
CA LYS A 153 15.04 -4.32 12.19
C LYS A 153 14.15 -3.14 12.53
N GLU A 154 13.35 -3.24 13.60
CA GLU A 154 12.63 -2.09 14.12
C GLU A 154 13.62 -0.94 14.37
N ILE A 155 13.45 0.13 13.61
CA ILE A 155 14.12 1.39 13.89
C ILE A 155 13.40 1.97 15.10
N SER A 156 14.14 2.29 16.17
CA SER A 156 13.52 2.83 17.38
C SER A 156 12.61 4.01 17.04
N GLN A 157 11.47 4.11 17.73
CA GLN A 157 10.47 5.16 17.49
C GLN A 157 11.10 6.56 17.47
N MET A 158 12.11 6.77 18.32
CA MET A 158 12.95 7.96 18.34
C MET A 158 13.66 8.22 17.01
N LYS A 159 14.34 7.23 16.43
CA LYS A 159 15.00 7.36 15.12
C LYS A 159 13.98 7.62 14.00
N ARG A 160 12.81 6.97 14.03
CA ARG A 160 11.74 7.21 13.05
C ARG A 160 11.23 8.65 13.11
N TRP A 161 11.04 9.16 14.33
CA TRP A 161 10.70 10.56 14.56
C TRP A 161 11.79 11.52 14.05
N PHE A 162 13.07 11.24 14.34
CA PHE A 162 14.19 12.04 13.83
C PHE A 162 14.22 12.11 12.30
N TYR A 163 14.01 11.00 11.60
CA TYR A 163 13.94 11.01 10.12
C TYR A 163 12.73 11.79 9.61
N GLY A 164 11.57 11.69 10.27
CA GLY A 164 10.39 12.49 9.95
C GLY A 164 10.65 13.99 10.11
N ALA A 165 11.24 14.39 11.24
CA ALA A 165 11.63 15.78 11.49
C ALA A 165 12.64 16.28 10.45
N LEU A 166 13.65 15.47 10.10
CA LEU A 166 14.66 15.84 9.12
C LEU A 166 14.06 16.05 7.72
N LYS A 167 13.13 15.17 7.29
CA LYS A 167 12.39 15.34 6.02
C LYS A 167 11.56 16.62 6.01
N PHE A 168 10.89 16.93 7.12
CA PHE A 168 10.09 18.16 7.24
C PHE A 168 10.97 19.41 7.17
N ILE A 169 12.11 19.41 7.87
CA ILE A 169 13.10 20.50 7.82
C ILE A 169 13.62 20.67 6.39
N ALA A 170 13.98 19.57 5.71
CA ALA A 170 14.45 19.64 4.32
C ALA A 170 13.39 20.20 3.37
N LEU A 171 12.13 19.78 3.50
CA LEU A 171 11.02 20.30 2.70
C LEU A 171 10.78 21.80 2.98
N TYR A 172 10.86 22.22 4.24
CA TYR A 172 10.73 23.62 4.62
C TYR A 172 11.86 24.48 4.01
N ILE A 173 13.11 24.03 4.12
CA ILE A 173 14.27 24.71 3.51
C ILE A 173 14.08 24.83 1.99
N LEU A 174 13.64 23.75 1.32
CA LEU A 174 13.36 23.76 -0.12
C LEU A 174 12.27 24.79 -0.46
N MET A 175 11.19 24.84 0.31
CA MET A 175 10.10 25.81 0.11
C MET A 175 10.60 27.25 0.28
N VAL A 176 11.46 27.53 1.26
CA VAL A 176 12.07 28.85 1.46
C VAL A 176 13.01 29.19 0.29
N MET A 177 13.81 28.25 -0.21
CA MET A 177 14.66 28.47 -1.38
C MET A 177 13.83 28.81 -2.63
N VAL A 178 12.74 28.07 -2.88
CA VAL A 178 11.83 28.33 -4.00
C VAL A 178 11.16 29.70 -3.84
N PHE A 179 10.72 30.04 -2.64
CA PHE A 179 10.14 31.35 -2.34
C PHE A 179 11.14 32.48 -2.58
N MET A 180 12.36 32.36 -2.06
CA MET A 180 13.42 33.37 -2.27
C MET A 180 13.80 33.50 -3.74
N ALA A 181 13.91 32.38 -4.47
CA ALA A 181 14.16 32.40 -5.91
C ALA A 181 13.02 33.07 -6.68
N TYR A 182 11.76 32.81 -6.31
CA TYR A 182 10.60 33.47 -6.89
C TYR A 182 10.69 34.98 -6.71
N PHE A 183 10.96 35.48 -5.51
CA PHE A 183 11.06 36.93 -5.24
C PHE A 183 12.29 37.58 -5.88
N TYR A 184 13.43 36.89 -5.89
CA TYR A 184 14.68 37.43 -6.44
C TYR A 184 14.69 37.45 -7.98
N TRP A 185 13.99 36.51 -8.61
CA TRP A 185 13.87 36.42 -10.07
C TRP A 185 12.60 37.08 -10.61
N TYR A 186 11.70 37.56 -9.73
CA TYR A 186 10.51 38.31 -10.16
C TYR A 186 10.94 39.68 -10.69
N PRO A 187 10.62 40.03 -11.95
CA PRO A 187 11.03 41.30 -12.52
C PRO A 187 10.42 42.48 -11.75
N GLU A 188 11.25 43.44 -11.32
CA GLU A 188 10.86 44.63 -10.54
C GLU A 188 9.64 45.39 -11.11
N LYS A 189 9.42 45.32 -12.43
CA LYS A 189 8.27 45.94 -13.10
C LYS A 189 6.93 45.33 -12.67
N GLU A 190 6.87 44.04 -12.36
CA GLU A 190 5.61 43.41 -11.96
C GLU A 190 5.27 43.61 -10.48
N ILE A 191 6.28 43.64 -9.59
CA ILE A 191 6.09 43.97 -8.16
C ILE A 191 5.52 45.39 -8.01
N ASN A 192 6.05 46.35 -8.76
CA ASN A 192 5.53 47.72 -8.79
C ASN A 192 4.08 47.79 -9.31
N ASN A 193 3.69 46.92 -10.24
CA ASN A 193 2.32 46.82 -10.72
C ASN A 193 1.37 46.19 -9.69
N MET A 194 1.82 45.19 -8.92
CA MET A 194 1.04 44.63 -7.82
C MET A 194 0.79 45.65 -6.72
N ASN A 195 1.81 46.40 -6.29
CA ASN A 195 1.66 47.45 -5.28
C ASN A 195 0.74 48.58 -5.77
N ARG A 196 0.85 48.98 -7.05
CA ARG A 196 -0.10 49.93 -7.66
C ARG A 196 -1.53 49.39 -7.68
N ARG A 197 -1.74 48.12 -8.04
CA ARG A 197 -3.08 47.51 -8.05
C ARG A 197 -3.65 47.39 -6.65
N ALA A 198 -2.86 47.01 -5.65
CA ALA A 198 -3.28 46.95 -4.25
C ALA A 198 -3.70 48.33 -3.70
N LEU A 199 -2.93 49.39 -4.02
CA LEU A 199 -3.29 50.78 -3.71
C LEU A 199 -4.60 51.20 -4.41
N MET A 200 -4.77 50.84 -5.69
CA MET A 200 -6.01 51.10 -6.43
C MET A 200 -7.22 50.41 -5.79
N TYR A 201 -7.09 49.14 -5.38
CA TYR A 201 -8.16 48.42 -4.69
C TYR A 201 -8.48 49.05 -3.33
N GLN A 202 -7.47 49.47 -2.57
CA GLN A 202 -7.67 50.22 -1.32
C GLN A 202 -8.40 51.55 -1.55
N GLU A 203 -8.03 52.32 -2.57
CA GLU A 203 -8.73 53.57 -2.93
C GLU A 203 -10.17 53.32 -3.40
N CYS A 204 -10.39 52.30 -4.24
CA CYS A 204 -11.74 51.90 -4.64
C CYS A 204 -12.60 51.51 -3.45
N LEU A 205 -12.08 50.71 -2.52
CA LEU A 205 -12.80 50.30 -1.30
C LEU A 205 -13.10 51.51 -0.39
N ARG A 206 -12.14 52.43 -0.25
CA ARG A 206 -12.30 53.66 0.56
C ARG A 206 -13.34 54.62 -0.04
N ASN A 207 -13.47 54.63 -1.37
CA ASN A 207 -14.46 55.44 -2.08
C ASN A 207 -15.86 54.78 -2.14
N HIS A 208 -15.96 53.45 -2.05
CA HIS A 208 -17.24 52.74 -2.02
C HIS A 208 -17.82 52.58 -0.61
N PHE A 209 -16.97 52.55 0.43
CA PHE A 209 -17.39 52.36 1.81
C PHE A 209 -17.00 53.58 2.67
N HIS A 210 -17.88 54.59 2.65
CA HIS A 210 -17.64 55.91 3.27
C HIS A 210 -17.50 55.91 4.81
N TRP A 211 -17.71 54.78 5.50
CA TRP A 211 -17.68 54.71 6.97
C TRP A 211 -16.30 54.39 7.59
N GLN A 212 -15.24 54.27 6.77
CA GLN A 212 -13.86 54.09 7.27
C GLN A 212 -13.05 55.41 7.29
N LYS A 213 -13.66 56.48 7.80
CA LYS A 213 -12.94 57.69 8.22
C LYS A 213 -12.85 57.76 9.74
#